data_AF-A0A967XYN0-F1
#
_entry.id   AF-A0A967XYN0-F1
#
_cell.length_a   1.000
_cell.length_b   1.000
_cell.length_c   1.000
_cell.angle_alpha   90.00
_cell.angle_beta   90.00
_cell.angle_gamma   90.00
#
_symmetry.space_group_name_H-M   'P 1'
#
loop_
_entity.id
_entity.type
_entity.pdbx_description
1 polymer ?
#
loop_
_entity_poly.entity_id
_entity_poly.type
_entity_poly.pdbx_seq_one_letter_code
_entity_poly.pdbx_strand_id
1 'polypeptide(L)'
;MSEKSKIQPEKRALILYTSHPQKEASRKYLGNSAHQCQSIYRAFLKHILSVATDAQQVINFDVIVVSDQPDRQNIDRIYQSLPKGSDYTFVEHRGKSFGEKFDHALKAVFNKGYNQLAVIGNDCLDITPDIIQSTFQRLTAHDVVLGPSKDGGFYLVGIRESHASLFDDVGWCTGGVFEQVCQNVERQGKSLSLLPGLSDIDTNDDLRQWLLAPHHHGNHWLYLLITHLLTIQIFPLLYLIPFINKFHLNKRIWQKPPPRFDFPTM
;
A
#
# COMPACT_ATOMS: atom_id res chain seq x y z
N MET A 1 50.05 13.84 3.53
CA MET A 1 48.95 14.84 3.63
C MET A 1 47.66 14.08 3.36
N SER A 2 46.89 13.80 4.41
CA SER A 2 45.63 13.05 4.33
C SER A 2 44.62 13.84 3.52
N GLU A 3 44.17 13.30 2.39
CA GLU A 3 42.98 13.80 1.69
C GLU A 3 41.81 13.75 2.67
N LYS A 4 41.33 14.91 3.09
CA LYS A 4 40.04 15.02 3.75
C LYS A 4 39.01 14.58 2.71
N SER A 5 38.42 13.40 2.91
CA SER A 5 37.21 12.95 2.23
C SER A 5 36.23 14.11 2.18
N LYS A 6 35.97 14.65 0.98
CA LYS A 6 34.91 15.63 0.77
C LYS A 6 33.61 14.90 1.06
N ILE A 7 33.00 15.18 2.21
CA ILE A 7 31.67 14.69 2.56
C ILE A 7 30.72 15.21 1.48
N GLN A 8 30.26 14.33 0.59
CA GLN A 8 29.20 14.68 -0.33
C GLN A 8 27.95 15.03 0.48
N PRO A 9 27.22 16.11 0.16
CA PRO A 9 25.99 16.43 0.85
C PRO A 9 25.02 15.23 0.79
N GLU A 10 24.36 14.93 1.90
CA GLU A 10 23.39 13.83 1.96
C GLU A 10 22.22 14.16 1.02
N LYS A 11 22.05 13.33 0.00
CA LYS A 11 20.97 13.43 -0.97
C LYS A 11 20.11 12.18 -0.85
N ARG A 12 18.94 12.38 -0.25
CA ARG A 12 18.03 11.31 0.16
C ARG A 12 16.89 11.13 -0.85
N ALA A 13 16.49 9.89 -1.09
CA ALA A 13 15.27 9.60 -1.84
C ALA A 13 14.44 8.50 -1.17
N LEU A 14 13.12 8.71 -1.15
CA LEU A 14 12.14 7.68 -0.86
C LEU A 14 11.62 7.14 -2.19
N ILE A 15 11.87 5.88 -2.46
CA ILE A 15 11.38 5.13 -3.60
C ILE A 15 10.05 4.49 -3.20
N LEU A 16 8.97 4.90 -3.87
CA LEU A 16 7.69 4.18 -3.86
C LEU A 16 7.72 3.16 -5.00
N TYR A 17 7.90 1.89 -4.67
CA TYR A 17 7.94 0.79 -5.62
C TYR A 17 6.53 0.22 -5.78
N THR A 18 5.91 0.44 -6.94
CA THR A 18 4.50 0.09 -7.16
C THR A 18 4.26 -0.39 -8.59
N SER A 19 3.15 -1.09 -8.81
CA SER A 19 2.64 -1.33 -10.16
C SER A 19 1.31 -0.59 -10.37
N HIS A 20 0.80 -0.62 -11.61
CA HIS A 20 -0.52 -0.07 -11.91
C HIS A 20 -1.61 -0.72 -11.04
N PRO A 21 -2.58 0.03 -10.48
CA PRO A 21 -3.67 -0.55 -9.68
C PRO A 21 -4.45 -1.68 -10.38
N GLN A 22 -4.62 -1.59 -11.70
CA GLN A 22 -5.23 -2.67 -12.50
C GLN A 22 -4.40 -3.95 -12.48
N LYS A 23 -3.07 -3.83 -12.53
CA LYS A 23 -2.16 -4.97 -12.47
C LYS A 23 -2.12 -5.55 -11.05
N GLU A 24 -2.08 -4.70 -10.03
CA GLU A 24 -2.20 -5.17 -8.63
C GLU A 24 -3.50 -5.95 -8.43
N ALA A 25 -4.63 -5.39 -8.86
CA ALA A 25 -5.94 -6.02 -8.75
C ALA A 25 -6.06 -7.39 -9.46
N SER A 26 -5.22 -7.64 -10.47
CA SER A 26 -5.17 -8.94 -11.16
C SER A 26 -4.33 -9.99 -10.43
N ARG A 27 -3.44 -9.57 -9.53
CA ARG A 27 -2.53 -10.46 -8.76
C ARG A 27 -3.02 -10.70 -7.34
N LYS A 28 -3.40 -9.62 -6.66
CA LYS A 28 -3.86 -9.57 -5.27
C LYS A 28 -5.27 -8.97 -5.28
N TYR A 29 -6.29 -9.79 -5.05
CA TYR A 29 -7.68 -9.39 -5.24
C TYR A 29 -8.32 -8.93 -3.92
N LEU A 30 -8.45 -7.61 -3.75
CA LEU A 30 -9.07 -6.97 -2.58
C LEU A 30 -10.46 -6.41 -2.91
N GLY A 31 -11.45 -6.67 -2.06
CA GLY A 31 -12.84 -6.25 -2.26
C GLY A 31 -13.68 -7.21 -3.11
N ASN A 32 -14.81 -6.71 -3.64
CA ASN A 32 -15.85 -7.55 -4.23
C ASN A 32 -15.87 -7.50 -5.77
N SER A 33 -15.19 -6.54 -6.39
CA SER A 33 -15.10 -6.39 -7.85
C SER A 33 -13.71 -5.88 -8.28
N ALA A 34 -13.32 -6.15 -9.53
CA ALA A 34 -12.06 -5.64 -10.09
C ALA A 34 -11.96 -4.11 -10.04
N HIS A 35 -13.06 -3.39 -10.26
CA HIS A 35 -13.09 -1.92 -10.17
C HIS A 35 -12.83 -1.47 -8.73
N GLN A 36 -13.49 -2.10 -7.76
CA GLN A 36 -13.32 -1.78 -6.35
C GLN A 36 -11.91 -2.08 -5.86
N CYS A 37 -11.33 -3.20 -6.30
CA CYS A 37 -9.95 -3.56 -6.01
C CYS A 37 -8.96 -2.47 -6.48
N GLN A 38 -9.14 -1.96 -7.70
CA GLN A 38 -8.35 -0.84 -8.20
C GLN A 38 -8.54 0.43 -7.36
N SER A 39 -9.77 0.74 -6.93
CA SER A 39 -10.05 1.87 -6.04
C SER A 39 -9.35 1.73 -4.68
N ILE A 40 -9.30 0.52 -4.12
CA ILE A 40 -8.58 0.22 -2.87
C ILE A 40 -7.08 0.46 -3.07
N TYR A 41 -6.46 -0.08 -4.11
CA TYR A 41 -5.03 0.18 -4.39
C TYR A 41 -4.71 1.65 -4.67
N ARG A 42 -5.62 2.40 -5.30
CA ARG A 42 -5.48 3.86 -5.43
C ARG A 42 -5.53 4.57 -4.06
N ALA A 43 -6.38 4.10 -3.15
CA ALA A 43 -6.44 4.62 -1.79
C ALA A 43 -5.14 4.31 -1.01
N PHE A 44 -4.56 3.12 -1.19
CA PHE A 44 -3.27 2.76 -0.59
C PHE A 44 -2.15 3.67 -1.07
N LEU A 45 -2.06 3.90 -2.40
CA LEU A 45 -1.09 4.83 -2.97
C LEU A 45 -1.26 6.24 -2.42
N LYS A 46 -2.50 6.74 -2.33
CA LYS A 46 -2.78 8.05 -1.74
C LYS A 46 -2.30 8.12 -0.29
N HIS A 47 -2.54 7.07 0.49
CA HIS A 47 -2.11 6.99 1.89
C HIS A 47 -0.61 7.10 2.03
N ILE A 48 0.13 6.26 1.31
CA ILE A 48 1.59 6.19 1.42
C ILE A 48 2.25 7.50 0.95
N LEU A 49 1.72 8.12 -0.11
CA LEU A 49 2.20 9.43 -0.57
C LEU A 49 1.87 10.56 0.42
N SER A 50 0.73 10.49 1.12
CA SER A 50 0.42 11.41 2.21
C SER A 50 1.41 11.26 3.37
N VAL A 51 1.67 10.02 3.80
CA VAL A 51 2.64 9.71 4.86
C VAL A 51 4.05 10.18 4.49
N ALA A 52 4.46 9.99 3.23
CA ALA A 52 5.72 10.52 2.73
C ALA A 52 5.76 12.05 2.79
N THR A 53 4.68 12.72 2.38
CA THR A 53 4.59 14.19 2.42
C THR A 53 4.64 14.74 3.83
N ASP A 54 4.03 14.05 4.79
CA ASP A 54 4.10 14.40 6.21
C ASP A 54 5.53 14.22 6.75
N ALA A 55 6.23 13.16 6.35
CA ALA A 55 7.64 12.96 6.71
C ALA A 55 8.56 14.04 6.12
N GLN A 56 8.25 14.56 4.92
CA GLN A 56 9.01 15.64 4.28
C GLN A 56 8.96 16.96 5.07
N GLN A 57 8.01 17.13 6.00
CA GLN A 57 7.96 18.31 6.89
C GLN A 57 9.10 18.33 7.92
N VAL A 58 9.70 17.17 8.20
CA VAL A 58 10.74 17.01 9.24
C VAL A 58 12.10 16.72 8.63
N ILE A 59 12.15 15.94 7.56
CA ILE A 59 13.39 15.54 6.89
C ILE A 59 13.33 15.80 5.38
N ASN A 60 14.41 16.32 4.81
CA ASN A 60 14.48 16.54 3.37
C ASN A 60 14.80 15.24 2.62
N PHE A 61 13.96 14.85 1.66
CA PHE A 61 14.20 13.78 0.70
C PHE A 61 13.29 13.97 -0.52
N ASP A 62 13.74 13.46 -1.67
CA ASP A 62 12.93 13.44 -2.89
C ASP A 62 12.06 12.19 -2.95
N VAL A 63 10.85 12.28 -3.49
CA VAL A 63 10.01 11.10 -3.76
C VAL A 63 10.24 10.63 -5.19
N ILE A 64 10.51 9.33 -5.34
CA ILE A 64 10.69 8.69 -6.64
C ILE A 64 9.69 7.55 -6.77
N VAL A 65 8.77 7.68 -7.72
CA VAL A 65 7.85 6.59 -8.03
C VAL A 65 8.50 5.70 -9.06
N VAL A 66 8.70 4.43 -8.70
CA VAL A 66 9.20 3.40 -9.61
C VAL A 66 8.04 2.47 -9.96
N SER A 67 7.73 2.36 -11.25
CA SER A 67 6.65 1.50 -11.74
C SER A 67 6.89 1.01 -13.17
N ASP A 68 6.26 -0.10 -13.55
CA ASP A 68 6.26 -0.60 -14.93
C ASP A 68 5.22 0.12 -15.81
N GLN A 69 4.06 0.41 -15.23
CA GLN A 69 2.99 1.19 -15.84
C GLN A 69 2.40 2.12 -14.78
N PRO A 70 2.94 3.34 -14.61
CA PRO A 70 2.40 4.26 -13.62
C PRO A 70 0.98 4.68 -13.97
N ASP A 71 0.08 4.68 -12.99
CA ASP A 71 -1.20 5.39 -13.08
C ASP A 71 -0.93 6.90 -12.92
N ARG A 72 -0.22 7.50 -13.88
CA ARG A 72 0.28 8.90 -13.80
C ARG A 72 -0.86 9.86 -13.52
N GLN A 73 -1.99 9.69 -14.20
CA GLN A 73 -3.16 10.54 -13.99
C GLN A 73 -3.65 10.49 -12.53
N ASN A 74 -3.67 9.31 -11.92
CA ASN A 74 -4.04 9.18 -10.51
C ASN A 74 -2.98 9.76 -9.58
N ILE A 75 -1.69 9.50 -9.84
CA ILE A 75 -0.58 10.04 -9.04
C ILE A 75 -0.58 11.57 -9.11
N ASP A 76 -0.73 12.15 -10.30
CA ASP A 76 -0.82 13.60 -10.51
C ASP A 76 -2.00 14.20 -9.73
N ARG A 77 -3.18 13.54 -9.76
CA ARG A 77 -4.34 13.95 -8.97
C ARG A 77 -4.09 13.87 -7.47
N ILE A 78 -3.38 12.84 -7.00
CA ILE A 78 -3.00 12.72 -5.60
C ILE A 78 -2.09 13.90 -5.22
N TYR A 79 -1.03 14.14 -5.98
CA TYR A 79 -0.09 15.25 -5.73
C TYR A 79 -0.76 16.62 -5.78
N GLN A 80 -1.74 16.84 -6.68
CA GLN A 80 -2.55 18.05 -6.71
C GLN A 80 -3.40 18.25 -5.45
N SER A 81 -3.73 17.17 -4.73
CA SER A 81 -4.49 17.20 -3.48
C SER A 81 -3.62 17.30 -2.22
N LEU A 82 -2.31 17.09 -2.35
CA LEU A 82 -1.33 17.21 -1.27
C LEU A 82 -0.86 18.66 -1.10
N PRO A 83 -0.26 19.02 0.05
CA PRO A 83 0.31 20.34 0.29
C PRO A 83 1.22 20.83 -0.87
N LYS A 84 1.15 22.13 -1.18
CA LYS A 84 1.98 22.75 -2.23
C LYS A 84 3.47 22.53 -1.94
N GLY A 85 4.21 22.07 -2.95
CA GLY A 85 5.66 21.87 -2.89
C GLY A 85 6.08 20.41 -2.91
N SER A 86 5.15 19.45 -2.78
CA SER A 86 5.42 18.04 -3.05
C SER A 86 5.63 17.85 -4.55
N ASP A 87 6.80 17.35 -4.94
CA ASP A 87 7.10 16.91 -6.31
C ASP A 87 7.54 15.45 -6.29
N TYR A 88 7.49 14.80 -7.45
CA TYR A 88 7.97 13.43 -7.61
C TYR A 88 8.67 13.24 -8.94
N THR A 89 9.66 12.34 -8.94
CA THR A 89 10.27 11.85 -10.17
C THR A 89 9.77 10.46 -10.49
N PHE A 90 9.66 10.16 -11.79
CA PHE A 90 9.30 8.83 -12.25
C PHE A 90 10.50 8.03 -12.77
N VAL A 91 10.57 6.75 -12.45
CA VAL A 91 11.53 5.79 -13.01
C VAL A 91 10.78 4.53 -13.45
N GLU A 92 11.06 4.06 -14.67
CA GLU A 92 10.45 2.83 -15.17
C GLU A 92 11.13 1.57 -14.62
N HIS A 93 10.33 0.55 -14.32
CA HIS A 93 10.87 -0.81 -14.13
C HIS A 93 11.55 -1.30 -15.41
N ARG A 94 12.79 -1.76 -15.28
CA ARG A 94 13.52 -2.46 -16.35
C ARG A 94 14.16 -3.71 -15.80
N GLY A 95 14.00 -4.82 -16.52
CA GLY A 95 14.44 -6.15 -16.07
C GLY A 95 13.36 -7.19 -16.32
N LYS A 96 13.75 -8.46 -16.34
CA LYS A 96 12.87 -9.61 -16.60
C LYS A 96 12.29 -10.17 -15.30
N SER A 97 13.12 -10.31 -14.27
CA SER A 97 12.73 -10.79 -12.94
C SER A 97 12.40 -9.63 -11.98
N PHE A 98 11.84 -9.93 -10.80
CA PHE A 98 11.67 -8.93 -9.74
C PHE A 98 13.02 -8.36 -9.29
N GLY A 99 13.98 -9.24 -9.00
CA GLY A 99 15.33 -8.84 -8.57
C GLY A 99 16.03 -7.93 -9.58
N GLU A 100 15.98 -8.25 -10.87
CA GLU A 100 16.55 -7.38 -11.91
C GLU A 100 15.89 -6.01 -11.95
N LYS A 101 14.55 -5.94 -11.80
CA LYS A 101 13.81 -4.67 -11.76
C LYS A 101 14.14 -3.86 -10.51
N PHE A 102 14.27 -4.52 -9.38
CA PHE A 102 14.58 -3.91 -8.10
C PHE A 102 16.01 -3.33 -8.11
N ASP A 103 16.99 -4.13 -8.54
CA ASP A 103 18.38 -3.70 -8.69
C ASP A 103 18.53 -2.55 -9.70
N HIS A 104 17.85 -2.64 -10.86
CA HIS A 104 17.83 -1.54 -11.82
C HIS A 104 17.25 -0.25 -11.21
N ALA A 105 16.16 -0.34 -10.45
CA ALA A 105 15.55 0.81 -9.80
C ALA A 105 16.53 1.49 -8.83
N LEU A 106 17.19 0.71 -7.97
CA LEU A 106 18.22 1.22 -7.06
C LEU A 106 19.36 1.89 -7.81
N LYS A 107 19.94 1.22 -8.82
CA LYS A 107 21.03 1.76 -9.64
C LYS A 107 20.61 3.05 -10.37
N ALA A 108 19.42 3.08 -10.94
CA ALA A 108 18.90 4.26 -11.64
C ALA A 108 18.78 5.46 -10.71
N VAL A 109 18.40 5.25 -9.45
CA VAL A 109 18.32 6.31 -8.45
C VAL A 109 19.70 6.69 -7.95
N PHE A 110 20.57 5.76 -7.56
CA PHE A 110 21.96 6.08 -7.17
C PHE A 110 22.70 6.86 -8.26
N ASN A 111 22.52 6.51 -9.54
CA ASN A 111 23.12 7.23 -10.68
C ASN A 111 22.63 8.69 -10.84
N LYS A 112 21.54 9.08 -10.18
CA LYS A 112 21.08 10.49 -10.09
C LYS A 112 21.76 11.26 -8.94
N GLY A 113 22.78 10.68 -8.31
CA GLY A 113 23.59 11.27 -7.26
C GLY A 113 22.99 11.18 -5.86
N TYR A 114 21.96 10.36 -5.65
CA TYR A 114 21.47 10.06 -4.31
C TYR A 114 22.46 9.14 -3.60
N ASN A 115 22.60 9.29 -2.28
CA ASN A 115 23.49 8.47 -1.46
C ASN A 115 22.80 7.85 -0.24
N GLN A 116 21.52 8.12 -0.03
CA GLN A 116 20.68 7.43 0.94
C GLN A 116 19.31 7.17 0.32
N LEU A 117 18.93 5.91 0.18
CA LEU A 117 17.65 5.50 -0.37
C LEU A 117 16.83 4.80 0.69
N ALA A 118 15.53 5.00 0.69
CA ALA A 118 14.56 4.11 1.32
C ALA A 118 13.61 3.60 0.25
N VAL A 119 13.28 2.33 0.24
CA VAL A 119 12.32 1.72 -0.69
C VAL A 119 11.17 1.16 0.11
N ILE A 120 9.94 1.51 -0.29
CA ILE A 120 8.70 0.97 0.28
C ILE A 120 7.76 0.49 -0.83
N GLY A 121 7.00 -0.55 -0.53
CA GLY A 121 5.88 -1.01 -1.36
C GLY A 121 4.66 -0.10 -1.24
N ASN A 122 3.54 -0.53 -1.83
CA ASN A 122 2.26 0.17 -1.75
C ASN A 122 1.21 -0.55 -0.86
N ASP A 123 1.58 -1.62 -0.18
CA ASP A 123 0.71 -2.56 0.52
C ASP A 123 0.86 -2.55 2.06
N CYS A 124 1.85 -1.83 2.61
CA CYS A 124 2.03 -1.66 4.04
C CYS A 124 1.35 -0.36 4.54
N LEU A 125 0.11 -0.46 5.03
CA LEU A 125 -0.68 0.72 5.44
C LEU A 125 -0.34 1.26 6.85
N ASP A 126 0.33 0.46 7.66
CA ASP A 126 0.76 0.86 9.01
C ASP A 126 2.06 1.67 8.99
N ILE A 127 2.58 1.98 7.80
CA ILE A 127 3.70 2.92 7.63
C ILE A 127 3.34 4.29 8.21
N THR A 128 4.27 4.89 8.95
CA THR A 128 4.10 6.22 9.55
C THR A 128 5.22 7.17 9.13
N PRO A 129 5.03 8.50 9.27
CA PRO A 129 6.08 9.46 9.01
C PRO A 129 7.33 9.19 9.87
N ASP A 130 7.13 8.78 11.13
CA ASP A 130 8.21 8.49 12.07
C ASP A 130 9.08 7.29 11.64
N ILE A 131 8.48 6.28 10.98
CA ILE A 131 9.23 5.14 10.44
C ILE A 131 10.12 5.60 9.28
N ILE A 132 9.60 6.42 8.37
CA ILE A 132 10.39 6.98 7.26
C ILE A 132 11.51 7.86 7.81
N GLN A 133 11.21 8.72 8.78
CA GLN A 133 12.20 9.56 9.47
C GLN A 133 13.30 8.72 10.14
N SER A 134 12.89 7.71 10.91
CA SER A 134 13.79 6.78 11.60
C SER A 134 14.69 6.03 10.62
N THR A 135 14.19 5.71 9.44
CA THR A 135 14.97 5.05 8.38
C THR A 135 16.17 5.92 7.98
N PHE A 136 15.91 7.17 7.57
CA PHE A 136 16.99 8.08 7.15
C PHE A 136 17.92 8.47 8.30
N GLN A 137 17.41 8.60 9.52
CA GLN A 137 18.25 8.82 10.71
C GLN A 137 19.18 7.63 10.96
N ARG A 138 18.71 6.39 10.86
CA ARG A 138 19.54 5.19 11.05
C ARG A 138 20.58 5.05 9.95
N LEU A 139 20.28 5.48 8.72
CA LEU A 139 21.21 5.49 7.59
C LEU A 139 22.39 6.47 7.76
N THR A 140 22.40 7.35 8.78
CA THR A 140 23.61 8.13 9.09
C THR A 140 24.69 7.28 9.75
N ALA A 141 24.29 6.22 10.46
CA ALA A 141 25.19 5.35 11.23
C ALA A 141 25.30 3.91 10.67
N HIS A 142 24.32 3.48 9.88
CA HIS A 142 24.25 2.12 9.34
C HIS A 142 24.24 2.14 7.81
N ASP A 143 24.77 1.07 7.21
CA ASP A 143 24.80 0.85 5.77
C ASP A 143 23.43 0.43 5.23
N VAL A 144 22.73 -0.41 6.00
CA VAL A 144 21.43 -0.98 5.63
C VAL A 144 20.45 -0.85 6.80
N VAL A 145 19.21 -0.52 6.48
CA VAL A 145 18.08 -0.51 7.41
C VAL A 145 16.98 -1.40 6.86
N LEU A 146 16.42 -2.32 7.65
CA LEU A 146 15.31 -3.18 7.22
C LEU A 146 14.09 -3.05 8.12
N GLY A 147 12.93 -2.91 7.51
CA GLY A 147 11.63 -3.06 8.16
C GLY A 147 11.05 -4.43 7.82
N PRO A 148 11.10 -5.43 8.72
CA PRO A 148 10.63 -6.78 8.43
C PRO A 148 9.11 -6.82 8.25
N SER A 149 8.64 -7.57 7.26
CA SER A 149 7.23 -7.92 7.08
C SER A 149 6.96 -9.30 7.69
N LYS A 150 5.73 -9.54 8.15
CA LYS A 150 5.36 -10.81 8.80
C LYS A 150 5.38 -12.04 7.89
N ASP A 151 5.38 -11.85 6.58
CA ASP A 151 5.43 -12.92 5.57
C ASP A 151 6.86 -13.43 5.28
N GLY A 152 7.88 -12.85 5.92
CA GLY A 152 9.28 -13.22 5.75
C GLY A 152 10.05 -12.35 4.74
N GLY A 153 9.42 -11.30 4.21
CA GLY A 153 10.06 -10.25 3.45
C GLY A 153 10.44 -9.01 4.28
N PHE A 154 10.46 -7.86 3.60
CA PHE A 154 10.56 -6.56 4.24
C PHE A 154 9.60 -5.58 3.56
N TYR A 155 8.88 -4.80 4.35
CA TYR A 155 8.02 -3.72 3.83
C TYR A 155 8.85 -2.46 3.49
N LEU A 156 10.05 -2.34 4.07
CA LEU A 156 10.97 -1.23 3.87
C LEU A 156 12.41 -1.71 3.83
N VAL A 157 13.20 -1.18 2.89
CA VAL A 157 14.66 -1.26 2.93
C VAL A 157 15.29 0.11 2.73
N GLY A 158 16.17 0.51 3.65
CA GLY A 158 17.04 1.66 3.57
C GLY A 158 18.46 1.24 3.19
N ILE A 159 19.11 2.00 2.32
CA ILE A 159 20.48 1.72 1.84
C ILE A 159 21.27 3.03 1.77
N ARG A 160 22.44 3.05 2.40
CA ARG A 160 23.42 4.14 2.29
C ARG A 160 24.45 3.76 1.23
N GLU A 161 24.62 4.60 0.22
CA GLU A 161 25.48 4.37 -0.95
C GLU A 161 25.09 3.13 -1.76
N SER A 162 25.59 3.04 -2.98
CA SER A 162 25.34 1.86 -3.80
C SER A 162 26.10 0.68 -3.22
N HIS A 163 25.37 -0.34 -2.76
CA HIS A 163 25.94 -1.61 -2.31
C HIS A 163 25.68 -2.66 -3.37
N ALA A 164 26.70 -2.90 -4.19
CA ALA A 164 26.67 -3.99 -5.15
C ALA A 164 26.36 -5.31 -4.41
N SER A 165 25.54 -6.15 -5.04
CA SER A 165 25.32 -7.53 -4.60
C SER A 165 24.56 -7.75 -3.30
N LEU A 166 23.99 -6.70 -2.69
CA LEU A 166 23.14 -6.87 -1.50
C LEU A 166 21.92 -7.77 -1.78
N PHE A 167 21.44 -7.73 -3.02
CA PHE A 167 20.25 -8.44 -3.49
C PHE A 167 20.56 -9.57 -4.48
N ASP A 168 21.83 -9.94 -4.63
CA ASP A 168 22.23 -11.06 -5.47
C ASP A 168 21.80 -12.38 -4.81
N ASP A 169 21.38 -13.33 -5.64
CA ASP A 169 20.93 -14.67 -5.25
C ASP A 169 19.79 -14.70 -4.21
N VAL A 170 19.03 -13.61 -4.08
CA VAL A 170 17.82 -13.55 -3.26
C VAL A 170 16.67 -14.24 -4.00
N GLY A 171 16.09 -15.26 -3.36
CA GLY A 171 14.87 -15.93 -3.78
C GLY A 171 13.65 -15.04 -3.55
N TRP A 172 13.48 -14.03 -4.40
CA TRP A 172 12.35 -13.10 -4.34
C TRP A 172 10.99 -13.81 -4.36
N CYS A 173 9.99 -13.20 -3.71
CA CYS A 173 8.64 -13.75 -3.54
C CYS A 173 8.62 -15.07 -2.73
N THR A 174 9.53 -15.23 -1.78
CA THR A 174 9.55 -16.34 -0.81
C THR A 174 9.61 -15.79 0.62
N GLY A 175 9.21 -16.58 1.60
CA GLY A 175 9.32 -16.19 3.02
C GLY A 175 10.75 -16.16 3.58
N GLY A 176 11.77 -16.39 2.74
CA GLY A 176 13.18 -16.34 3.15
C GLY A 176 13.91 -15.06 2.73
N VAL A 177 13.22 -14.11 2.08
CA VAL A 177 13.85 -12.90 1.50
C VAL A 177 14.56 -12.06 2.57
N PHE A 178 13.91 -11.82 3.71
CA PHE A 178 14.51 -11.04 4.81
C PHE A 178 15.81 -11.67 5.30
N GLU A 179 15.79 -12.98 5.57
CA GLU A 179 16.93 -13.71 6.10
C GLU A 179 18.10 -13.72 5.10
N GLN A 180 17.82 -13.97 3.82
CA GLN A 180 18.83 -13.96 2.76
C GLN A 180 19.49 -12.59 2.59
N VAL A 181 18.71 -11.51 2.66
CA VAL A 181 19.27 -10.14 2.63
C VAL A 181 20.13 -9.89 3.87
N CYS A 182 19.69 -10.28 5.08
CA CYS A 182 20.49 -10.14 6.29
C CYS A 182 21.84 -10.88 6.18
N GLN A 183 21.83 -12.11 5.65
CA GLN A 183 23.06 -12.89 5.40
C GLN A 183 23.98 -12.20 4.38
N ASN A 184 23.41 -11.56 3.35
CA ASN A 184 24.20 -10.80 2.38
C ASN A 184 24.82 -9.54 3.01
N VAL A 185 24.09 -8.83 3.88
CA VAL A 185 24.62 -7.68 4.65
C VAL A 185 25.82 -8.11 5.49
N GLU A 186 25.66 -9.20 6.25
CA GLU A 186 26.71 -9.75 7.12
C GLU A 186 27.94 -10.19 6.31
N ARG A 187 27.74 -10.93 5.21
CA ARG A 187 28.82 -11.41 4.34
C ARG A 187 29.66 -10.27 3.76
N GLN A 188 29.03 -9.13 3.50
CA GLN A 188 29.70 -7.93 2.99
C GLN A 188 30.34 -7.06 4.08
N GLY A 189 30.25 -7.47 5.36
CA GLY A 189 30.77 -6.69 6.50
C GLY A 189 30.06 -5.35 6.67
N LYS A 190 28.79 -5.26 6.23
CA LYS A 190 27.98 -4.04 6.30
C LYS A 190 27.20 -3.98 7.62
N SER A 191 26.95 -2.77 8.09
CA SER A 191 26.18 -2.54 9.31
C SER A 191 24.67 -2.56 9.03
N LEU A 192 23.91 -3.29 9.85
CA LEU A 192 22.45 -3.44 9.74
C LEU A 192 21.73 -2.79 10.92
N SER A 193 20.64 -2.08 10.64
CA SER A 193 19.66 -1.64 11.64
C SER A 193 18.28 -2.18 11.32
N LEU A 194 17.50 -2.55 12.33
CA LEU A 194 16.12 -3.01 12.15
C LEU A 194 15.11 -1.96 12.63
N LEU A 195 14.02 -1.85 11.89
CA LEU A 195 12.81 -1.10 12.25
C LEU A 195 11.79 -2.05 12.90
N PRO A 196 10.70 -1.52 13.50
CA PRO A 196 9.59 -2.35 13.95
C PRO A 196 9.01 -3.21 12.81
N GLY A 197 8.57 -4.42 13.11
CA GLY A 197 7.91 -5.26 12.11
C GLY A 197 6.48 -4.81 11.82
N LEU A 198 6.10 -4.76 10.55
CA LEU A 198 4.76 -4.43 10.08
C LEU A 198 4.17 -5.58 9.24
N SER A 199 2.99 -5.37 8.66
CA SER A 199 2.29 -6.37 7.83
C SER A 199 1.82 -5.74 6.53
N ASP A 200 2.08 -6.44 5.44
CA ASP A 200 1.56 -6.08 4.12
C ASP A 200 0.11 -6.57 3.99
N ILE A 201 -0.67 -5.89 3.16
CA ILE A 201 -2.06 -6.24 2.87
C ILE A 201 -2.14 -6.93 1.50
N ASP A 202 -2.13 -8.27 1.55
CA ASP A 202 -2.10 -9.11 0.36
C ASP A 202 -3.43 -9.79 0.06
N THR A 203 -4.21 -10.04 1.10
CA THR A 203 -5.49 -10.75 1.02
C THR A 203 -6.64 -9.94 1.59
N ASN A 204 -7.88 -10.36 1.28
CA ASN A 204 -9.08 -9.78 1.90
C ASN A 204 -9.09 -9.97 3.42
N ASP A 205 -8.51 -11.07 3.92
CA ASP A 205 -8.42 -11.31 5.35
C ASP A 205 -7.44 -10.34 6.01
N ASP A 206 -6.31 -10.03 5.37
CA ASP A 206 -5.38 -8.99 5.85
C ASP A 206 -6.06 -7.63 5.88
N LEU A 207 -6.77 -7.26 4.80
CA LEU A 207 -7.50 -6.00 4.73
C LEU A 207 -8.59 -5.93 5.81
N ARG A 208 -9.32 -7.02 6.04
CA ARG A 208 -10.35 -7.11 7.07
C ARG A 208 -9.74 -6.99 8.47
N GLN A 209 -8.63 -7.70 8.74
CA GLN A 209 -7.92 -7.62 10.01
C GLN A 209 -7.41 -6.20 10.26
N TRP A 210 -6.83 -5.58 9.24
CA TRP A 210 -6.41 -4.19 9.28
C TRP A 210 -7.59 -3.29 9.64
N LEU A 211 -8.73 -3.37 8.93
CA LEU A 211 -9.92 -2.55 9.23
C LEU A 211 -10.49 -2.75 10.64
N LEU A 212 -10.35 -3.94 11.24
CA LEU A 212 -10.85 -4.24 12.58
C LEU A 212 -9.88 -3.85 13.70
N ALA A 213 -8.63 -3.51 13.38
CA ALA A 213 -7.63 -3.17 14.39
C ALA A 213 -8.00 -1.87 15.13
N PRO A 214 -7.85 -1.82 16.48
CA PRO A 214 -8.29 -0.67 17.28
C PRO A 214 -7.39 0.58 17.20
N HIS A 215 -6.26 0.53 16.50
CA HIS A 215 -5.18 1.52 16.61
C HIS A 215 -5.15 2.62 15.51
N HIS A 216 -6.23 2.83 14.74
CA HIS A 216 -6.22 3.74 13.57
C HIS A 216 -6.33 5.24 13.87
N HIS A 217 -5.86 5.72 15.02
CA HIS A 217 -6.04 7.13 15.39
C HIS A 217 -5.41 8.12 14.39
N GLY A 218 -4.43 7.69 13.57
CA GLY A 218 -3.88 8.46 12.45
C GLY A 218 -4.48 8.19 11.06
N ASN A 219 -5.10 7.02 10.83
CA ASN A 219 -5.50 6.54 9.49
C ASN A 219 -7.04 6.56 9.28
N HIS A 220 -7.77 7.32 10.10
CA HIS A 220 -9.22 7.30 10.14
C HIS A 220 -9.89 7.60 8.77
N TRP A 221 -9.32 8.53 7.99
CA TRP A 221 -9.85 8.84 6.66
C TRP A 221 -9.74 7.66 5.70
N LEU A 222 -8.64 6.90 5.76
CA LEU A 222 -8.39 5.74 4.91
C LEU A 222 -9.33 4.59 5.29
N TYR A 223 -9.50 4.37 6.59
CA TYR A 223 -10.49 3.44 7.13
C TYR A 223 -11.90 3.75 6.60
N LEU A 224 -12.35 5.01 6.71
CA LEU A 224 -13.67 5.42 6.23
C LEU A 224 -13.80 5.25 4.71
N LEU A 225 -12.77 5.62 3.95
CA LEU A 225 -12.77 5.48 2.49
C LEU A 225 -12.86 4.01 2.06
N ILE A 226 -12.03 3.13 2.62
CA ILE A 226 -12.04 1.70 2.28
C ILE A 226 -13.37 1.06 2.69
N THR A 227 -13.88 1.37 3.88
CA THR A 227 -15.18 0.88 4.34
C THR A 227 -16.31 1.34 3.42
N HIS A 228 -16.27 2.60 2.97
CA HIS A 228 -17.23 3.11 1.99
C HIS A 228 -17.13 2.35 0.66
N LEU A 229 -15.91 2.18 0.12
CA LEU A 229 -15.68 1.41 -1.10
C LEU A 229 -16.21 -0.04 -1.00
N LEU A 230 -16.14 -0.65 0.19
CA LEU A 230 -16.66 -2.01 0.48
C LEU A 230 -18.18 -2.09 0.62
N THR A 231 -18.85 -1.00 0.98
CA THR A 231 -20.29 -1.01 1.30
C THR A 231 -21.19 -0.49 0.19
N ILE A 232 -20.65 0.17 -0.85
CA ILE A 232 -21.41 0.70 -2.01
C ILE A 232 -22.27 -0.37 -2.71
N GLN A 233 -21.95 -1.67 -2.60
CA GLN A 233 -22.78 -2.75 -3.17
C GLN A 233 -23.92 -3.26 -2.26
N ILE A 234 -23.94 -2.92 -0.97
CA ILE A 234 -24.96 -3.41 -0.03
C ILE A 234 -26.21 -2.51 -0.03
N PHE A 235 -26.04 -1.23 -0.35
CA PHE A 235 -27.11 -0.24 -0.33
C PHE A 235 -28.24 -0.45 -1.36
N PRO A 236 -28.01 -0.94 -2.61
CA PRO A 236 -29.11 -1.19 -3.54
C PRO A 236 -30.03 -2.35 -3.12
N LEU A 237 -29.51 -3.34 -2.37
CA LEU A 237 -30.29 -4.51 -1.95
C LEU A 237 -31.17 -4.24 -0.73
N LEU A 238 -30.72 -3.45 0.25
CA LEU A 238 -31.53 -3.09 1.43
C LEU A 238 -32.77 -2.25 1.05
N TYR A 239 -32.71 -1.46 -0.03
CA TYR A 239 -33.87 -0.76 -0.60
C TYR A 239 -34.80 -1.65 -1.45
N LEU A 240 -34.38 -2.88 -1.79
CA LEU A 240 -35.22 -3.89 -2.44
C LEU A 240 -35.97 -4.77 -1.43
N ILE A 241 -35.53 -4.85 -0.18
CA ILE A 241 -36.20 -5.62 0.88
C ILE A 241 -37.65 -5.13 1.16
N PRO A 242 -37.99 -3.82 1.10
CA PRO A 242 -39.39 -3.38 1.18
C PRO A 242 -40.24 -3.80 -0.03
N PHE A 243 -39.63 -4.19 -1.16
CA PHE A 243 -40.35 -4.56 -2.38
C PHE A 243 -40.62 -6.07 -2.48
N ILE A 244 -39.74 -6.90 -1.92
CA ILE A 244 -39.92 -8.36 -1.89
C ILE A 244 -41.02 -8.76 -0.90
N ASN A 245 -41.19 -8.03 0.21
CA ASN A 245 -42.29 -8.26 1.15
C ASN A 245 -43.66 -7.76 0.66
N LYS A 246 -43.73 -7.08 -0.50
CA LYS A 246 -45.01 -6.61 -1.06
C LYS A 246 -45.64 -7.60 -2.04
N PHE A 247 -44.92 -8.66 -2.45
CA PHE A 247 -45.40 -9.65 -3.43
C PHE A 247 -45.96 -10.95 -2.84
N HIS A 248 -45.94 -11.11 -1.52
CA HIS A 248 -46.64 -12.19 -0.83
C HIS A 248 -47.53 -11.63 0.28
N LEU A 249 -48.75 -11.22 -0.10
CA LEU A 249 -50.00 -11.37 0.67
C LEU A 249 -51.12 -10.56 -0.01
N ASN A 250 -51.65 -11.08 -1.11
CA ASN A 250 -53.04 -10.81 -1.48
C ASN A 250 -53.80 -12.14 -1.59
N LYS A 251 -53.89 -12.85 -0.46
CA LYS A 251 -54.88 -13.93 -0.25
C LYS A 251 -56.17 -13.36 0.35
N ARG A 252 -56.70 -12.28 -0.24
CA ARG A 252 -57.98 -11.66 0.19
C ARG A 252 -59.00 -11.48 -0.95
N ILE A 253 -58.87 -12.31 -1.98
CA ILE A 253 -59.89 -12.52 -2.99
C ILE A 253 -60.34 -13.97 -2.76
N TRP A 254 -61.64 -14.21 -2.55
CA TRP A 254 -62.29 -15.48 -2.15
C TRP A 254 -62.71 -15.64 -0.67
N GLN A 255 -63.35 -14.62 -0.10
CA GLN A 255 -64.40 -14.85 0.89
C GLN A 255 -65.62 -14.02 0.50
N LYS A 256 -66.43 -14.52 -0.44
CA LYS A 256 -67.83 -14.07 -0.53
C LYS A 256 -68.58 -14.74 0.63
N PRO A 257 -69.35 -14.01 1.45
CA PRO A 257 -70.21 -14.64 2.44
C PRO A 257 -71.30 -15.47 1.71
N PRO A 258 -71.79 -16.58 2.31
CA PRO A 258 -72.85 -17.37 1.72
C PRO A 258 -74.15 -16.55 1.63
N PRO A 259 -75.02 -16.82 0.63
CA PRO A 259 -76.28 -16.10 0.46
C PRO A 259 -77.21 -16.35 1.65
N ARG A 260 -77.88 -15.28 2.11
CA ARG A 260 -78.95 -15.36 3.11
C ARG A 260 -80.20 -15.93 2.44
N PHE A 261 -80.75 -17.00 3.01
CA PHE A 261 -82.09 -17.47 2.72
C PHE A 261 -83.01 -16.95 3.84
N ASP A 262 -83.89 -16.01 3.49
CA ASP A 262 -84.97 -15.58 4.38
C ASP A 262 -86.12 -16.60 4.26
N PHE A 263 -86.42 -17.30 5.34
CA PHE A 263 -87.63 -18.11 5.46
C PHE A 263 -88.71 -17.29 6.18
N PRO A 264 -89.93 -17.14 5.63
CA PRO A 264 -91.01 -16.48 6.33
C PRO A 264 -91.50 -17.35 7.51
N THR A 265 -91.58 -16.73 8.69
CA THR A 265 -92.27 -17.28 9.87
C THR A 265 -93.76 -17.00 9.78
N MET A 266 -94.55 -18.09 9.75
CA MET A 266 -96.03 -18.22 9.81
C MET A 266 -96.84 -17.59 8.69
#